data_AF-A0ABD6QZT4-F1
#
_entry.id   AF-A0ABD6QZT4-F1
#
_cell.length_a   1.000
_cell.length_b   1.000
_cell.length_c   1.000
_cell.angle_alpha   90.00
_cell.angle_beta   90.00
_cell.angle_gamma   90.00
#
_symmetry.space_group_name_H-M   'P 1'
#
loop_
_entity.id
_entity.type
_entity.pdbx_description
1 polymer ?
#
loop_
_entity_poly.entity_id
_entity_poly.type
_entity_poly.pdbx_seq_one_letter_code
_entity_poly.pdbx_strand_id
1 'polypeptide(L)'
;MKNIKIRNVVLTFIVLIGIILLVKSLDFANNLTHSWVQSLGGDVETSTYNIMLNNYMNIFQISGGILFGIGFFLLLYSVFFCKE
;
A
#
# COMPACT_ATOMS: atom_id res chain seq x y z
N MET A 1 -29.22 1.57 -8.70
CA MET A 1 -28.94 0.68 -7.53
C MET A 1 -27.88 -0.46 -7.67
N LYS A 2 -28.06 -1.60 -8.39
CA LYS A 2 -27.17 -2.80 -8.24
C LYS A 2 -25.68 -2.53 -8.57
N ASN A 3 -25.40 -1.75 -9.61
CA ASN A 3 -24.03 -1.38 -10.01
C ASN A 3 -23.33 -0.45 -9.01
N ILE A 4 -24.09 0.39 -8.29
CA ILE A 4 -23.56 1.30 -7.27
C ILE A 4 -23.06 0.50 -6.06
N LYS A 5 -23.82 -0.53 -5.64
CA LYS A 5 -23.40 -1.42 -4.55
C LYS A 5 -22.10 -2.15 -4.87
N ILE A 6 -21.98 -2.71 -6.08
CA ILE A 6 -20.76 -3.42 -6.53
C ILE A 6 -19.55 -2.47 -6.55
N ARG A 7 -19.70 -1.27 -7.10
CA ARG A 7 -18.64 -0.25 -7.10
C ARG A 7 -18.14 0.06 -5.69
N ASN A 8 -19.04 0.26 -4.74
CA ASN A 8 -18.67 0.59 -3.36
C ASN A 8 -17.94 -0.56 -2.66
N VAL A 9 -18.33 -1.80 -2.95
CA VAL A 9 -17.61 -2.99 -2.46
C VAL A 9 -16.18 -3.00 -3.00
N VAL A 10 -15.99 -2.78 -4.31
CA VAL A 10 -14.65 -2.73 -4.93
C VAL A 10 -13.81 -1.60 -4.32
N LEU A 11 -14.39 -0.40 -4.15
CA LEU A 11 -13.69 0.73 -3.52
C LEU A 11 -13.29 0.43 -2.08
N THR A 12 -14.13 -0.28 -1.32
CA THR A 12 -13.82 -0.69 0.05
C THR A 12 -12.60 -1.62 0.07
N PHE A 13 -12.53 -2.58 -0.85
CA PHE A 13 -11.34 -3.44 -0.97
C PHE A 13 -10.08 -2.65 -1.32
N ILE A 14 -10.16 -1.69 -2.24
CA ILE A 14 -9.03 -0.83 -2.60
C ILE A 14 -8.53 -0.05 -1.39
N VAL A 15 -9.43 0.54 -0.61
CA VAL A 15 -9.10 1.27 0.62
C VAL A 15 -8.44 0.35 1.64
N LEU A 16 -8.97 -0.86 1.85
CA LEU A 16 -8.41 -1.85 2.77
C LEU A 16 -6.99 -2.26 2.35
N ILE A 17 -6.77 -2.51 1.06
CA ILE A 17 -5.42 -2.82 0.53
C ILE A 17 -4.49 -1.65 0.77
N GLY A 18 -4.93 -0.41 0.50
CA GLY A 18 -4.14 0.79 0.79
C GLY A 18 -3.72 0.89 2.25
N ILE A 19 -4.65 0.64 3.19
CA ILE A 19 -4.36 0.61 4.63
C ILE A 19 -3.34 -0.48 4.97
N ILE A 20 -3.51 -1.69 4.44
CA ILE A 20 -2.59 -2.80 4.70
C ILE A 20 -1.18 -2.42 4.23
N LEU A 21 -1.03 -1.86 3.03
CA LEU A 21 0.27 -1.42 2.52
C LEU A 21 0.91 -0.35 3.40
N LEU A 22 0.14 0.60 3.93
CA LEU A 22 0.64 1.64 4.82
C LEU A 22 1.12 1.03 6.17
N VAL A 23 0.25 0.25 6.83
CA VAL A 23 0.51 -0.31 8.16
C VAL A 23 1.62 -1.37 8.14
N LYS A 24 1.69 -2.16 7.07
CA LYS A 24 2.66 -3.25 6.90
C LYS A 24 3.85 -2.89 6.01
N SER A 25 4.01 -1.62 5.66
CA SER A 25 5.10 -1.12 4.79
C SER A 25 6.48 -1.55 5.28
N LEU A 26 6.75 -1.44 6.59
CA LEU A 26 8.02 -1.86 7.19
C LEU A 26 8.24 -3.37 7.10
N ASP A 27 7.23 -4.18 7.43
CA ASP A 27 7.31 -5.65 7.36
C ASP A 27 7.60 -6.11 5.92
N PHE A 28 6.89 -5.55 4.94
CA PHE A 28 7.12 -5.86 3.53
C PHE A 28 8.49 -5.39 3.05
N ALA A 29 8.91 -4.19 3.45
CA ALA A 29 10.22 -3.66 3.10
C ALA A 29 11.35 -4.51 3.69
N ASN A 30 11.23 -4.95 4.95
CA ASN A 30 12.18 -5.85 5.59
C ASN A 30 12.30 -7.17 4.83
N ASN A 31 11.17 -7.79 4.47
CA ASN A 31 11.17 -9.04 3.70
C ASN A 31 11.87 -8.88 2.34
N LEU A 32 11.54 -7.82 1.59
CA LEU A 32 12.18 -7.55 0.30
C LEU A 32 13.67 -7.23 0.44
N THR A 33 14.05 -6.44 1.43
CA THR A 33 15.45 -6.09 1.68
C THR A 33 16.24 -7.34 2.07
N HIS A 34 15.69 -8.20 2.92
CA HIS A 34 16.33 -9.46 3.30
C HIS A 34 16.51 -10.40 2.10
N SER A 35 15.49 -10.58 1.27
CA SER A 35 15.61 -11.37 0.03
C SER A 35 16.62 -10.76 -0.94
N TRP A 36 16.67 -9.44 -1.04
CA TRP A 36 17.66 -8.73 -1.85
C TRP A 36 19.08 -8.97 -1.32
N VAL A 37 19.33 -8.88 -0.02
CA VAL A 37 20.63 -9.21 0.59
C VAL A 37 21.03 -10.65 0.33
N GLN A 38 20.10 -11.60 0.48
CA GLN A 38 20.37 -13.01 0.18
C GLN A 38 20.77 -13.21 -1.28
N SER A 39 20.15 -12.47 -2.22
CA SER A 39 20.52 -12.52 -3.63
C SER A 39 21.93 -11.99 -3.93
N LEU A 40 22.49 -11.18 -3.03
CA LEU A 40 23.84 -10.62 -3.12
C LEU A 40 24.92 -11.47 -2.43
N GLY A 41 24.55 -12.60 -1.84
CA GLY A 41 25.47 -13.48 -1.11
C GLY A 41 25.35 -13.40 0.42
N GLY A 42 24.36 -12.67 0.94
CA GLY A 42 23.96 -12.75 2.35
C GLY A 42 24.58 -11.73 3.29
N ASP A 43 25.48 -10.86 2.81
CA ASP A 43 26.10 -9.80 3.61
C ASP A 43 26.17 -8.48 2.83
N VAL A 44 25.77 -7.40 3.49
CA VAL A 44 25.86 -6.03 2.96
C VAL A 44 26.15 -5.08 4.11
N GLU A 45 26.83 -3.98 3.81
CA GLU A 45 27.04 -2.91 4.79
C GLU A 45 25.70 -2.37 5.31
N THR A 46 25.61 -2.11 6.62
CA THR A 46 24.38 -1.64 7.28
C THR A 46 23.85 -0.33 6.68
N SER A 47 24.73 0.55 6.20
CA SER A 47 24.36 1.79 5.51
C SER A 47 23.57 1.47 4.23
N THR A 48 24.09 0.56 3.41
CA THR A 48 23.47 0.09 2.18
C THR A 48 22.15 -0.63 2.45
N TYR A 49 22.09 -1.47 3.50
CA TYR A 49 20.87 -2.14 3.93
C TYR A 49 19.75 -1.13 4.23
N ASN A 50 20.06 -0.11 5.03
CA ASN A 50 19.08 0.89 5.46
C ASN A 50 18.58 1.76 4.30
N ILE A 51 19.46 2.08 3.34
CA ILE A 51 19.06 2.81 2.12
C ILE A 51 18.03 1.98 1.34
N MET A 52 18.29 0.69 1.15
CA MET A 52 17.39 -0.18 0.38
C MET A 52 16.07 -0.42 1.12
N LEU A 53 16.12 -0.64 2.44
CA LEU A 53 14.95 -0.76 3.29
C LEU A 53 14.06 0.47 3.20
N ASN A 54 14.65 1.66 3.33
CA ASN A 54 13.89 2.91 3.27
C ASN A 54 13.27 3.13 1.88
N ASN A 55 13.97 2.74 0.81
CA ASN A 55 13.45 2.81 -0.55
C ASN A 55 12.22 1.90 -0.73
N TYR A 56 12.30 0.63 -0.33
CA TYR A 56 11.14 -0.28 -0.39
C TYR A 56 9.99 0.20 0.49
N MET A 57 10.28 0.69 1.70
CA MET A 57 9.27 1.25 2.60
C MET A 57 8.55 2.44 1.95
N ASN A 58 9.29 3.38 1.35
CA ASN A 58 8.72 4.52 0.63
C ASN A 58 7.82 4.09 -0.52
N ILE A 59 8.20 3.06 -1.30
CA ILE A 59 7.37 2.54 -2.39
C ILE A 59 6.03 2.02 -1.85
N PHE A 60 6.05 1.26 -0.75
CA PHE A 60 4.81 0.78 -0.11
C PHE A 60 3.97 1.91 0.49
N GLN A 61 4.61 2.92 1.07
CA GLN A 61 3.91 4.08 1.62
C GLN A 61 3.26 4.93 0.54
N ILE A 62 3.96 5.22 -0.55
CA ILE A 62 3.42 6.00 -1.67
C ILE A 62 2.27 5.24 -2.35
N SER A 63 2.48 3.96 -2.67
CA SER A 63 1.44 3.14 -3.31
C SER A 63 0.22 2.95 -2.40
N GLY A 64 0.43 2.64 -1.12
CA GLY A 64 -0.63 2.55 -0.12
C GLY A 64 -1.37 3.87 0.07
N GLY A 65 -0.63 4.99 0.08
CA GLY A 65 -1.19 6.34 0.19
C GLY A 65 -2.06 6.73 -1.01
N ILE A 66 -1.64 6.40 -2.23
CA ILE A 66 -2.45 6.63 -3.44
C ILE A 66 -3.73 5.79 -3.41
N LEU A 67 -3.62 4.49 -3.11
CA LEU A 67 -4.76 3.58 -3.05
C LEU A 67 -5.75 3.98 -1.95
N PHE A 68 -5.24 4.30 -0.76
CA PHE A 68 -6.05 4.78 0.36
C PHE A 68 -6.68 6.13 0.03
N GLY A 69 -5.90 7.12 -0.39
CA GLY A 69 -6.37 8.48 -0.65
C GLY A 69 -7.43 8.55 -1.73
N ILE A 70 -7.15 8.00 -2.92
CA ILE A 70 -8.10 8.00 -4.05
C ILE A 70 -9.30 7.10 -3.71
N GLY A 71 -9.07 5.90 -3.18
CA GLY A 71 -10.14 4.97 -2.84
C GLY A 71 -11.10 5.55 -1.80
N PHE A 72 -10.56 6.18 -0.76
CA PHE A 72 -11.35 6.76 0.32
C PHE A 72 -12.13 7.99 -0.16
N PHE A 73 -11.49 8.86 -0.95
CA PHE A 73 -12.15 10.01 -1.56
C PHE A 73 -13.33 9.59 -2.45
N LEU A 74 -13.14 8.60 -3.32
CA LEU A 74 -14.20 8.09 -4.19
C LEU A 74 -15.33 7.41 -3.41
N LEU A 75 -15.00 6.71 -2.33
CA LEU A 75 -15.98 6.07 -1.45
C LEU A 75 -16.83 7.13 -0.73
N LEU A 76 -16.19 8.15 -0.15
CA LEU A 76 -16.89 9.31 0.43
C LEU A 76 -17.78 9.99 -0.60
N TYR A 77 -17.23 10.31 -1.77
CA TYR A 77 -18.00 10.94 -2.85
C TYR A 77 -19.24 10.11 -3.21
N SER A 78 -19.09 8.80 -3.35
CA SER A 78 -20.23 7.92 -3.67
C SER A 78 -21.26 7.83 -2.54
N VAL A 79 -20.86 7.92 -1.27
CA VAL A 79 -21.79 7.83 -0.13
C VAL A 79 -22.55 9.15 0.07
N PHE A 80 -21.89 10.29 -0.14
CA PHE A 80 -22.48 11.61 0.09
C PHE A 80 -23.23 12.17 -1.13
N PHE A 81 -22.69 12.00 -2.35
CA PHE A 81 -23.21 12.65 -3.55
C PHE A 81 -23.94 11.70 -4.52
N CYS A 82 -23.64 10.40 -4.49
CA CYS A 82 -24.41 9.39 -5.25
C CYS A 82 -25.50 8.71 -4.40
N LYS A 83 -26.02 9.43 -3.40
CA LYS A 83 -27.22 9.03 -2.67
C LYS A 83 -28.41 9.13 -3.64
N GLU A 84 -28.87 7.98 -4.15
CA GLU A 84 -30.28 7.78 -4.54
C GLU A 84 -31.12 7.84 -3.26
#